data_AF-A0A161SA22-F1
#
_entry.id   AF-A0A161SA22-F1
#
_cell.length_a   1.000
_cell.length_b   1.000
_cell.length_c   1.000
_cell.angle_alpha   90.00
_cell.angle_beta   90.00
_cell.angle_gamma   90.00
#
_symmetry.space_group_name_H-M   'P 1'
#
loop_
_entity.id
_entity.type
_entity.pdbx_description
1 polymer ?
#
loop_
_entity_poly.entity_id
_entity_poly.type
_entity_poly.pdbx_seq_one_letter_code
_entity_poly.pdbx_strand_id
1 'polypeptide(L)'
;MKYKIDLYTRVKIDTSSDAKAYANMLCIDDQCKIFAEGFVENSQSRISLMAIVNGLEQIKVGAEVTIYVTSKYVKNTFEKGWVLNWKYNDWLKADGEPPLNVDLWMRFAVQMQRHKIIFEYVANYKKYPQLVECREIGAAILLQPNLQIDEVYRAYLEELQYKLHDLIDEHYVKEIEVVLDNADQPELNTVEEAALDVVEEPAEAVETIVYEPVYDALDEIEDEHDEEEEETEESQSHTRPTVFTRMPSDIKLLVTIRDQLNRYFADQPTKVELRSTDLYDEIRKNKALKERFPHPVLFNRFLRKQHQEGVLKQIIPNCKIDTYNTDFYQWYFHR
;
A
#
# COMPACT_ATOMS: atom_id res chain seq x y z
N MET A 1 25.95 -4.82 9.14
CA MET A 1 25.20 -5.84 9.92
C MET A 1 26.07 -7.07 10.11
N LYS A 2 26.03 -7.73 11.28
CA LYS A 2 26.98 -8.79 11.67
C LYS A 2 26.65 -10.19 11.13
N TYR A 3 25.39 -10.45 10.80
CA TYR A 3 24.91 -11.76 10.36
C TYR A 3 24.39 -11.69 8.93
N LYS A 4 24.78 -12.67 8.12
CA LYS A 4 24.22 -12.95 6.79
C LYS A 4 23.36 -14.19 6.90
N ILE A 5 22.11 -14.09 6.44
CA ILE A 5 21.11 -15.15 6.60
C ILE A 5 20.46 -15.39 5.25
N ASP A 6 20.41 -16.64 4.82
CA ASP A 6 19.64 -17.03 3.64
C ASP A 6 18.26 -17.53 4.09
N LEU A 7 17.21 -16.91 3.55
CA LEU A 7 15.81 -17.25 3.82
C LEU A 7 15.19 -17.85 2.56
N TYR A 8 15.03 -19.17 2.55
CA TYR A 8 14.39 -19.91 1.47
C TYR A 8 12.91 -20.11 1.77
N THR A 9 12.03 -19.70 0.86
CA THR A 9 10.57 -19.82 1.05
C THR A 9 9.91 -20.59 -0.08
N ARG A 10 9.03 -21.52 0.25
CA ARG A 10 8.26 -22.26 -0.75
C ARG A 10 6.85 -22.56 -0.26
N VAL A 11 5.92 -22.56 -1.22
CA VAL A 11 4.52 -22.94 -1.00
C VAL A 11 4.24 -24.24 -1.75
N LYS A 12 3.55 -25.15 -1.06
CA LYS A 12 2.93 -26.34 -1.61
C LYS A 12 1.41 -26.13 -1.64
N ILE A 13 0.81 -26.52 -2.76
CA ILE A 13 -0.63 -26.43 -3.00
C ILE A 13 -1.18 -27.85 -3.07
N ASP A 14 -2.28 -28.10 -2.36
CA ASP A 14 -3.14 -29.25 -2.63
C ASP A 14 -4.04 -28.90 -3.82
N THR A 15 -4.05 -29.72 -4.86
CA THR A 15 -4.88 -29.51 -6.05
C THR A 15 -6.29 -30.07 -5.89
N SER A 16 -6.55 -30.83 -4.83
CA SER A 16 -7.85 -31.46 -4.54
C SER A 16 -8.69 -30.69 -3.51
N SER A 17 -8.10 -29.68 -2.87
CA SER A 17 -8.76 -28.82 -1.89
C SER A 17 -8.27 -27.36 -2.04
N ASP A 18 -8.77 -26.46 -1.21
CA ASP A 18 -8.25 -25.09 -1.10
C ASP A 18 -6.99 -25.00 -0.21
N ALA A 19 -6.55 -26.12 0.36
CA ALA A 19 -5.44 -26.18 1.29
C ALA A 19 -4.08 -25.84 0.64
N LYS A 20 -3.29 -25.04 1.36
CA LYS A 20 -1.93 -24.67 0.98
C LYS A 20 -1.06 -24.63 2.23
N ALA A 21 0.19 -25.01 2.07
CA ALA A 21 1.17 -24.97 3.14
C ALA A 21 2.43 -24.25 2.67
N TYR A 22 3.07 -23.54 3.58
CA TYR A 22 4.40 -23.01 3.34
C TYR A 22 5.43 -23.73 4.21
N ALA A 23 6.67 -23.67 3.75
CA ALA A 23 7.83 -23.81 4.61
C ALA A 23 8.81 -22.67 4.32
N ASN A 24 9.44 -22.17 5.37
CA ASN A 24 10.59 -21.30 5.31
C ASN A 24 11.79 -21.96 5.99
N MET A 25 12.97 -21.76 5.41
CA MET A 25 14.23 -22.27 5.92
C MET A 25 15.21 -21.12 6.06
N LEU A 26 15.66 -20.88 7.28
CA LEU A 26 16.65 -19.87 7.65
C LEU A 26 18.00 -20.54 7.82
N CYS A 27 18.97 -20.19 6.98
CA CYS A 27 20.32 -20.75 7.02
C CYS A 27 21.34 -19.68 7.41
N ILE A 28 22.24 -20.05 8.33
CA ILE A 28 23.45 -19.31 8.67
C ILE A 28 24.59 -20.29 8.47
N ASP A 29 25.45 -20.01 7.49
CA ASP A 29 26.47 -20.94 7.01
C ASP A 29 25.83 -22.31 6.71
N ASP A 30 26.29 -23.39 7.34
CA ASP A 30 25.77 -24.75 7.14
C ASP A 30 24.58 -25.11 8.07
N GLN A 31 24.16 -24.20 8.95
CA GLN A 31 23.11 -24.46 9.92
C GLN A 31 21.78 -23.86 9.48
N CYS A 32 20.80 -24.73 9.23
CA CYS A 32 19.46 -24.31 8.84
C CYS A 32 18.41 -24.65 9.92
N LYS A 33 17.45 -23.74 10.09
CA LYS A 33 16.21 -23.96 10.87
C LYS A 33 15.01 -23.83 9.95
N ILE A 34 14.02 -24.69 10.14
CA ILE A 34 12.84 -24.75 9.28
C ILE A 34 11.59 -24.46 10.10
N PHE A 35 10.69 -23.67 9.53
CA PHE A 35 9.35 -23.39 10.05
C PHE A 35 8.35 -23.65 8.94
N ALA A 36 7.24 -24.32 9.26
CA ALA A 36 6.25 -24.70 8.27
C ALA A 36 4.85 -24.74 8.88
N GLU A 37 3.86 -24.34 8.10
CA GLU A 37 2.47 -24.27 8.55
C GLU A 37 1.52 -24.37 7.34
N GLY A 38 0.30 -24.83 7.59
CA GLY A 38 -0.69 -25.14 6.56
C GLY A 38 -2.05 -24.56 6.90
N PHE A 39 -2.72 -24.07 5.87
CA PHE A 39 -3.97 -23.34 5.99
C PHE A 39 -5.00 -23.80 4.95
N VAL A 40 -6.27 -23.64 5.30
CA VAL A 40 -7.43 -23.58 4.38
C VAL A 40 -7.90 -22.13 4.27
N GLU A 41 -8.83 -21.86 3.35
CA GLU A 41 -9.41 -20.53 3.13
C GLU A 41 -8.34 -19.45 2.97
N ASN A 42 -7.50 -19.61 1.95
CA ASN A 42 -6.35 -18.74 1.70
C ASN A 42 -6.04 -18.61 0.21
N SER A 43 -5.12 -17.70 -0.13
CA SER A 43 -4.56 -17.58 -1.48
C SER A 43 -3.08 -17.94 -1.54
N GLN A 44 -2.60 -18.38 -2.71
CA GLN A 44 -1.18 -18.71 -2.90
C GLN A 44 -0.26 -17.50 -2.64
N SER A 45 -0.67 -16.29 -3.03
CA SER A 45 0.10 -15.07 -2.80
C SER A 45 0.23 -14.77 -1.31
N ARG A 46 -0.86 -14.93 -0.55
CA ARG A 46 -0.90 -14.74 0.90
C ARG A 46 -0.02 -15.73 1.64
N ILE A 47 -0.15 -17.02 1.35
CA ILE A 47 0.70 -18.08 1.94
C ILE A 47 2.18 -17.88 1.59
N SER A 48 2.49 -17.42 0.37
CA SER A 48 3.87 -17.11 -0.03
C SER A 48 4.46 -15.95 0.76
N LEU A 49 3.69 -14.87 0.96
CA LEU A 49 4.13 -13.71 1.73
C LEU A 49 4.23 -14.03 3.23
N MET A 50 3.30 -14.81 3.75
CA MET A 50 3.33 -15.27 5.14
C MET A 50 4.58 -16.10 5.45
N ALA A 51 5.03 -16.95 4.52
CA ALA A 51 6.28 -17.70 4.65
C ALA A 51 7.49 -16.78 4.86
N ILE A 52 7.54 -15.67 4.13
CA ILE A 52 8.61 -14.67 4.21
C ILE A 52 8.53 -13.92 5.54
N VAL A 53 7.35 -13.40 5.88
CA VAL A 53 7.13 -12.62 7.09
C VAL A 53 7.43 -13.46 8.33
N ASN A 54 6.92 -14.67 8.39
CA ASN A 54 7.17 -15.60 9.50
C ASN A 54 8.67 -15.88 9.64
N GLY A 55 9.38 -16.17 8.54
CA GLY A 55 10.83 -16.40 8.57
C GLY A 55 11.61 -15.18 9.08
N LEU A 56 11.29 -13.98 8.61
CA LEU A 56 11.92 -12.76 9.09
C LEU A 56 11.64 -12.49 10.57
N GLU A 57 10.42 -12.74 11.04
CA GLU A 57 10.04 -12.56 12.44
C GLU A 57 10.80 -13.49 13.41
N GLN A 58 11.30 -14.63 12.94
CA GLN A 58 12.17 -15.51 13.76
C GLN A 58 13.56 -14.92 14.00
N ILE A 59 13.99 -13.93 13.21
CA ILE A 59 15.31 -13.31 13.33
C ILE A 59 15.26 -12.25 14.43
N LYS A 60 15.96 -12.54 15.54
CA LYS A 60 15.92 -11.70 16.75
C LYS A 60 16.81 -10.46 16.66
N VAL A 61 17.86 -10.51 15.86
CA VAL A 61 18.88 -9.45 15.72
C VAL A 61 18.89 -8.88 14.32
N GLY A 62 19.29 -7.61 14.18
CA GLY A 62 19.45 -7.00 12.86
C GLY A 62 20.46 -7.77 12.00
N ALA A 63 20.07 -8.11 10.78
CA ALA A 63 20.81 -9.02 9.89
C ALA A 63 20.63 -8.63 8.42
N GLU A 64 21.63 -8.95 7.61
CA GLU A 64 21.50 -8.96 6.16
C GLU A 64 20.84 -10.27 5.76
N VAL A 65 19.67 -10.20 5.13
CA VAL A 65 18.85 -11.38 4.81
C VAL A 65 18.62 -11.46 3.32
N THR A 66 19.09 -12.53 2.69
CA THR A 66 18.82 -12.84 1.28
C THR A 66 17.58 -13.72 1.20
N ILE A 67 16.53 -13.23 0.56
CA ILE A 67 15.24 -13.92 0.48
C ILE A 67 15.11 -14.58 -0.89
N TYR A 68 15.15 -15.91 -0.90
CA TYR A 68 14.92 -16.73 -2.09
C TYR A 68 13.44 -17.08 -2.19
N VAL A 69 12.79 -16.53 -3.22
CA VAL A 69 11.34 -16.67 -3.43
C VAL A 69 11.00 -16.97 -4.88
N THR A 70 9.99 -17.83 -5.08
CA THR A 70 9.52 -18.22 -6.41
C THR A 70 8.24 -17.50 -6.84
N SER A 71 7.66 -16.68 -5.96
CA SER A 71 6.41 -15.97 -6.18
C SER A 71 6.61 -14.73 -7.04
N LYS A 72 6.02 -14.73 -8.25
CA LYS A 72 6.00 -13.55 -9.13
C LYS A 72 5.28 -12.37 -8.48
N TYR A 73 4.24 -12.62 -7.67
CA TYR A 73 3.54 -11.56 -6.94
C TYR A 73 4.49 -10.81 -5.99
N VAL A 74 5.28 -11.56 -5.22
CA VAL A 74 6.27 -11.00 -4.29
C VAL A 74 7.35 -10.26 -5.08
N LYS A 75 7.97 -10.92 -6.07
CA LYS A 75 8.97 -10.33 -6.99
C LYS A 75 8.50 -8.99 -7.53
N ASN A 76 7.35 -8.96 -8.20
CA ASN A 76 6.81 -7.76 -8.85
C ASN A 76 6.51 -6.65 -7.85
N THR A 77 6.07 -6.99 -6.63
CA THR A 77 5.78 -6.01 -5.58
C THR A 77 7.06 -5.33 -5.08
N PHE A 78 8.15 -6.11 -4.95
CA PHE A 78 9.47 -5.59 -4.59
C PHE A 78 10.11 -4.76 -5.69
N GLU A 79 10.18 -5.31 -6.90
CA GLU A 79 10.79 -4.65 -8.07
C GLU A 79 10.18 -3.28 -8.33
N LYS A 80 8.86 -3.17 -8.18
CA LYS A 80 8.13 -1.92 -8.43
C LYS A 80 8.14 -0.97 -7.23
N GLY A 81 8.83 -1.32 -6.14
CA GLY A 81 8.89 -0.50 -4.92
C GLY A 81 7.53 -0.25 -4.27
N TRP A 82 6.55 -1.12 -4.53
CA TRP A 82 5.16 -0.88 -4.12
C TRP A 82 4.98 -0.84 -2.61
N VAL A 83 5.72 -1.67 -1.86
CA VAL A 83 5.63 -1.69 -0.39
C VAL A 83 5.91 -0.31 0.21
N LEU A 84 6.94 0.38 -0.30
CA LEU A 84 7.30 1.72 0.17
C LEU A 84 6.25 2.75 -0.23
N ASN A 85 5.76 2.67 -1.46
CA ASN A 85 4.70 3.56 -1.94
C ASN A 85 3.40 3.37 -1.16
N TRP A 86 3.01 2.14 -0.84
CA TRP A 86 1.85 1.86 0.00
C TRP A 86 2.07 2.36 1.41
N LYS A 87 3.23 2.10 2.03
CA LYS A 87 3.57 2.62 3.36
C LYS A 87 3.49 4.15 3.41
N TYR A 88 4.01 4.84 2.41
CA TYR A 88 3.93 6.31 2.31
C TYR A 88 2.48 6.81 2.09
N ASN A 89 1.65 6.02 1.41
CA ASN A 89 0.25 6.34 1.13
C ASN A 89 -0.72 5.71 2.15
N ASP A 90 -0.32 5.59 3.42
CA ASP A 90 -1.15 5.03 4.50
C ASP A 90 -1.77 3.66 4.16
N TRP A 91 -1.00 2.82 3.47
CA TRP A 91 -1.39 1.50 3.01
C TRP A 91 -2.56 1.46 2.03
N LEU A 92 -2.68 2.48 1.17
CA LEU A 92 -3.69 2.53 0.12
C LEU A 92 -3.05 2.57 -1.27
N LYS A 93 -3.71 1.92 -2.23
CA LYS A 93 -3.41 2.02 -3.65
C LYS A 93 -3.94 3.35 -4.23
N ALA A 94 -3.64 3.57 -5.51
CA ALA A 94 -4.08 4.75 -6.26
C ALA A 94 -5.61 4.82 -6.41
N ASP A 95 -6.28 3.67 -6.47
CA ASP A 95 -7.74 3.55 -6.55
C ASP A 95 -8.45 3.80 -5.21
N GLY A 96 -7.71 3.97 -4.12
CA GLY A 96 -8.28 4.20 -2.80
C GLY A 96 -8.42 2.95 -1.95
N GLU A 97 -8.25 1.77 -2.53
CA GLU A 97 -8.38 0.49 -1.83
C GLU A 97 -7.05 0.06 -1.19
N PRO A 98 -7.09 -0.69 -0.09
CA PRO A 98 -5.89 -1.34 0.44
C PRO A 98 -5.25 -2.27 -0.59
N PRO A 99 -3.91 -2.44 -0.60
CA PRO A 99 -3.29 -3.48 -1.40
C PRO A 99 -3.71 -4.86 -0.91
N LEU A 100 -3.73 -5.83 -1.83
CA LEU A 100 -3.96 -7.22 -1.46
C LEU A 100 -2.93 -7.65 -0.40
N ASN A 101 -3.37 -8.36 0.64
CA ASN A 101 -2.54 -8.82 1.77
C ASN A 101 -1.86 -7.67 2.55
N VAL A 102 -2.54 -6.52 2.68
CA VAL A 102 -2.02 -5.34 3.38
C VAL A 102 -1.49 -5.64 4.78
N ASP A 103 -2.17 -6.50 5.54
CA ASP A 103 -1.79 -6.94 6.88
C ASP A 103 -0.40 -7.59 6.92
N LEU A 104 -0.11 -8.47 5.95
CA LEU A 104 1.19 -9.13 5.83
C LEU A 104 2.26 -8.17 5.31
N TRP A 105 1.91 -7.25 4.40
CA TRP A 105 2.84 -6.22 3.93
C TRP A 105 3.22 -5.23 5.03
N MET A 106 2.28 -4.87 5.91
CA MET A 106 2.55 -4.07 7.10
C MET A 106 3.55 -4.77 8.01
N ARG A 107 3.34 -6.05 8.31
CA ARG A 107 4.30 -6.86 9.08
C ARG A 107 5.65 -6.95 8.40
N PHE A 108 5.68 -7.17 7.08
CA PHE A 108 6.91 -7.18 6.30
C PHE A 108 7.67 -5.84 6.40
N ALA A 109 6.98 -4.71 6.28
CA ALA A 109 7.59 -3.39 6.36
C ALA A 109 8.16 -3.04 7.74
N VAL A 110 7.70 -3.70 8.82
CA VAL A 110 8.38 -3.66 10.12
C VAL A 110 9.72 -4.39 10.04
N GLN A 111 9.76 -5.56 9.40
CA GLN A 111 11.00 -6.34 9.24
C GLN A 111 12.03 -5.64 8.34
N MET A 112 11.60 -4.90 7.31
CA MET A 112 12.48 -4.07 6.48
C MET A 112 13.26 -3.00 7.27
N GLN A 113 12.74 -2.56 8.41
CA GLN A 113 13.42 -1.58 9.27
C GLN A 113 14.48 -2.25 10.16
N ARG A 114 14.30 -3.54 10.45
CA ARG A 114 15.19 -4.33 11.32
C ARG A 114 16.34 -4.98 10.55
N HIS A 115 16.10 -5.33 9.29
CA HIS A 115 17.00 -6.15 8.48
C HIS A 115 17.35 -5.46 7.16
N LYS A 116 18.58 -5.67 6.68
CA LYS A 116 18.95 -5.31 5.31
C LYS A 116 18.48 -6.45 4.42
N ILE A 117 17.42 -6.22 3.64
CA ILE A 117 16.79 -7.27 2.83
C ILE A 117 17.35 -7.24 1.40
N ILE A 118 17.79 -8.39 0.92
CA ILE A 118 18.18 -8.64 -0.47
C ILE A 118 17.16 -9.63 -1.05
N PHE A 119 16.61 -9.34 -2.22
CA PHE A 119 15.66 -10.23 -2.88
C PHE A 119 16.32 -11.00 -4.03
N GLU A 120 16.11 -12.32 -4.01
CA GLU A 120 16.56 -13.24 -5.05
C GLU A 120 15.36 -14.01 -5.61
N TYR A 121 14.95 -13.65 -6.82
CA TYR A 121 13.89 -14.36 -7.51
C TYR A 121 14.40 -15.68 -8.11
N VAL A 122 13.73 -16.77 -7.76
CA VAL A 122 14.06 -18.11 -8.27
C VAL A 122 12.97 -18.61 -9.21
N ALA A 123 13.24 -18.55 -10.52
CA ALA A 123 12.33 -19.07 -11.53
C ALA A 123 12.18 -20.59 -11.47
N ASN A 124 13.27 -21.32 -11.20
CA ASN A 124 13.27 -22.78 -11.12
C ASN A 124 13.79 -23.26 -9.75
N TYR A 125 12.86 -23.50 -8.83
CA TYR A 125 13.16 -23.95 -7.47
C TYR A 125 13.93 -25.27 -7.40
N LYS A 126 13.82 -26.14 -8.43
CA LYS A 126 14.47 -27.45 -8.42
C LYS A 126 15.99 -27.38 -8.44
N LYS A 127 16.56 -26.21 -8.78
CA LYS A 127 18.01 -25.96 -8.74
C LYS A 127 18.54 -25.66 -7.33
N TYR A 128 17.66 -25.45 -6.36
CA TYR A 128 18.01 -25.08 -5.00
C TYR A 128 17.51 -26.17 -4.04
N PRO A 129 18.41 -27.02 -3.49
CA PRO A 129 18.04 -28.10 -2.58
C PRO A 129 17.15 -27.64 -1.42
N GLN A 130 17.44 -26.47 -0.85
CA GLN A 130 16.67 -25.85 0.23
C GLN A 130 15.21 -25.58 -0.17
N LEU A 131 14.97 -25.09 -1.39
CA LEU A 131 13.61 -24.85 -1.88
C LEU A 131 12.87 -26.14 -2.23
N VAL A 132 13.59 -27.20 -2.64
CA VAL A 132 13.02 -28.54 -2.82
C VAL A 132 12.59 -29.10 -1.47
N GLU A 133 13.46 -29.01 -0.46
CA GLU A 133 13.15 -29.45 0.90
C GLU A 133 11.97 -28.70 1.51
N CYS A 134 11.93 -27.36 1.40
CA CYS A 134 10.77 -26.57 1.81
C CYS A 134 9.46 -27.04 1.13
N ARG A 135 9.52 -27.44 -0.15
CA ARG A 135 8.34 -27.98 -0.85
C ARG A 135 7.88 -29.31 -0.27
N GLU A 136 8.80 -30.22 0.01
CA GLU A 136 8.47 -31.55 0.56
C GLU A 136 7.95 -31.45 2.00
N ILE A 137 8.49 -30.53 2.79
CA ILE A 137 7.97 -30.23 4.13
C ILE A 137 6.55 -29.66 4.02
N GLY A 138 6.30 -28.71 3.11
CA GLY A 138 4.95 -28.23 2.84
C GLY A 138 4.00 -29.36 2.41
N ALA A 139 4.47 -30.35 1.66
CA ALA A 139 3.66 -31.53 1.31
C ALA A 139 3.32 -32.39 2.52
N ALA A 140 4.27 -32.57 3.46
CA ALA A 140 4.02 -33.29 4.71
C ALA A 140 3.02 -32.54 5.61
N ILE A 141 3.07 -31.21 5.66
CA ILE A 141 2.09 -30.40 6.40
C ILE A 141 0.67 -30.61 5.88
N LEU A 142 0.49 -30.68 4.56
CA LEU A 142 -0.84 -30.87 3.97
C LEU A 142 -1.48 -32.24 4.27
N LEU A 143 -0.72 -33.21 4.76
CA LEU A 143 -1.25 -34.49 5.21
C LEU A 143 -1.80 -34.44 6.65
N GLN A 144 -1.55 -33.35 7.37
CA GLN A 144 -2.04 -33.21 8.74
C GLN A 144 -3.55 -32.96 8.74
N PRO A 145 -4.31 -33.59 9.65
CA PRO A 145 -5.72 -33.26 9.83
C PRO A 145 -5.88 -31.87 10.45
N ASN A 146 -7.00 -31.21 10.19
CA ASN A 146 -7.39 -29.93 10.80
C ASN A 146 -6.39 -28.79 10.56
N LEU A 147 -6.07 -28.53 9.29
CA LEU A 147 -5.33 -27.31 8.92
C LEU A 147 -6.06 -26.06 9.41
N GLN A 148 -5.28 -25.04 9.77
CA GLN A 148 -5.82 -23.80 10.31
C GLN A 148 -6.57 -23.00 9.25
N ILE A 149 -7.53 -22.18 9.66
CA ILE A 149 -8.14 -21.21 8.77
C ILE A 149 -7.33 -19.92 8.81
N ASP A 150 -7.07 -19.33 7.65
CA ASP A 150 -6.58 -17.95 7.57
C ASP A 150 -7.74 -16.96 7.75
N GLU A 151 -8.08 -16.64 9.01
CA GLU A 151 -9.24 -15.82 9.37
C GLU A 151 -9.25 -14.44 8.69
N VAL A 152 -8.07 -13.86 8.42
CA VAL A 152 -7.98 -12.57 7.72
C VAL A 152 -8.39 -12.72 6.25
N TYR A 153 -8.00 -13.82 5.61
CA TYR A 153 -8.45 -14.09 4.25
C TYR A 153 -9.93 -14.49 4.19
N ARG A 154 -10.42 -15.25 5.15
CA ARG A 154 -11.87 -15.52 5.29
C ARG A 154 -12.65 -14.21 5.39
N ALA A 155 -12.27 -13.31 6.30
CA ALA A 155 -12.94 -12.01 6.46
C ALA A 155 -12.91 -11.19 5.17
N TYR A 156 -11.80 -11.24 4.43
CA TYR A 156 -11.70 -10.61 3.10
C TYR A 156 -12.69 -11.22 2.08
N LEU A 157 -12.85 -12.55 2.07
CA LEU A 157 -13.84 -13.20 1.21
C LEU A 157 -15.27 -12.84 1.61
N GLU A 158 -15.58 -12.77 2.91
CA GLU A 158 -16.89 -12.36 3.42
C GLU A 158 -17.22 -10.91 3.02
N GLU A 159 -16.24 -10.00 3.12
CA GLU A 159 -16.40 -8.61 2.66
C GLU A 159 -16.67 -8.53 1.15
N LEU A 160 -15.92 -9.30 0.35
CA LEU A 160 -16.16 -9.36 -1.10
C LEU A 160 -17.54 -9.94 -1.42
N GLN A 161 -17.97 -10.97 -0.70
CA GLN A 161 -19.29 -11.58 -0.89
C GLN A 161 -20.40 -10.58 -0.54
N TYR A 162 -20.22 -9.80 0.52
CA TYR A 162 -21.14 -8.72 0.89
C TYR A 162 -21.20 -7.62 -0.18
N LYS A 163 -20.04 -7.11 -0.64
CA LYS A 163 -19.97 -6.11 -1.72
C LYS A 163 -20.62 -6.62 -3.01
N LEU A 164 -20.44 -7.89 -3.33
CA LEU A 164 -21.07 -8.52 -4.49
C LEU A 164 -22.58 -8.60 -4.32
N HIS A 165 -23.08 -8.95 -3.14
CA HIS A 165 -24.51 -8.98 -2.87
C HIS A 165 -25.16 -7.59 -3.03
N ASP A 166 -24.52 -6.55 -2.48
CA ASP A 166 -24.96 -5.15 -2.61
C ASP A 166 -24.98 -4.68 -4.08
N LEU A 167 -23.94 -5.02 -4.85
CA LEU A 167 -23.88 -4.74 -6.29
C LEU A 167 -24.95 -5.49 -7.08
N ILE A 168 -25.24 -6.74 -6.72
CA ILE A 168 -26.30 -7.55 -7.33
C ILE A 168 -27.66 -6.93 -7.01
N ASP A 169 -27.90 -6.50 -5.78
CA ASP A 169 -29.16 -5.85 -5.40
C ASP A 169 -29.32 -4.49 -6.11
N GLU A 170 -28.27 -3.68 -6.23
CA GLU A 170 -28.29 -2.44 -7.03
C GLU A 170 -28.51 -2.68 -8.53
N HIS A 171 -27.95 -3.76 -9.11
CA HIS A 171 -28.17 -4.12 -10.52
C HIS A 171 -29.53 -4.78 -10.75
N TYR A 172 -30.02 -5.62 -9.84
CA TYR A 172 -31.35 -6.23 -9.95
C TYR A 172 -32.46 -5.19 -9.77
N VAL A 173 -32.28 -4.16 -8.93
CA VAL A 173 -33.26 -3.06 -8.83
C VAL A 173 -33.26 -2.22 -10.12
N LYS A 174 -32.09 -1.94 -10.71
CA LYS A 174 -32.01 -1.23 -12.00
C LYS A 174 -32.54 -2.05 -13.17
N GLU A 175 -32.26 -3.35 -13.24
CA GLU A 175 -32.82 -4.22 -14.27
C GLU A 175 -34.32 -4.43 -14.08
N ILE A 176 -34.86 -4.49 -12.85
CA ILE A 176 -36.31 -4.57 -12.63
C ILE A 176 -37.02 -3.25 -12.99
N GLU A 177 -36.45 -2.07 -12.67
CA GLU A 177 -37.01 -0.79 -13.11
C GLU A 177 -36.95 -0.62 -14.63
N VAL A 178 -35.84 -1.03 -15.27
CA VAL A 178 -35.68 -0.99 -16.73
C VAL A 178 -36.53 -2.04 -17.43
N VAL A 179 -36.73 -3.24 -16.87
CA VAL A 179 -37.59 -4.28 -17.43
C VAL A 179 -39.07 -3.95 -17.27
N LEU A 180 -39.49 -3.30 -16.17
CA LEU A 180 -40.86 -2.82 -16.01
C LEU A 180 -41.20 -1.66 -16.97
N ASP A 181 -40.23 -0.82 -17.32
CA ASP A 181 -40.39 0.22 -18.35
C ASP A 181 -40.32 -0.31 -19.79
N ASN A 182 -39.69 -1.48 -20.02
CA ASN A 182 -39.50 -2.07 -21.35
C ASN A 182 -40.32 -3.37 -21.60
N ALA A 183 -41.24 -3.73 -20.72
CA ALA A 183 -42.07 -4.94 -20.82
C ALA A 183 -43.09 -4.95 -21.99
N ASP A 184 -43.02 -3.97 -22.92
CA ASP A 184 -43.92 -3.88 -24.07
C ASP A 184 -43.32 -4.34 -25.40
N GLN A 185 -42.10 -4.91 -25.45
CA GLN A 185 -41.55 -5.46 -26.71
C GLN A 185 -40.66 -6.71 -26.48
N PRO A 186 -40.94 -7.86 -27.11
CA PRO A 186 -40.10 -9.05 -26.99
C PRO A 186 -39.22 -9.26 -28.23
N GLU A 187 -37.90 -9.33 -28.08
CA GLU A 187 -37.06 -10.09 -29.03
C GLU A 187 -35.96 -10.88 -28.31
N LEU A 188 -35.91 -12.19 -28.60
CA LEU A 188 -34.91 -13.14 -28.14
C LEU A 188 -33.58 -12.94 -28.88
N ASN A 189 -32.46 -12.97 -28.15
CA ASN A 189 -31.15 -13.22 -28.76
C ASN A 189 -30.35 -14.29 -28.00
N THR A 190 -29.86 -15.26 -28.76
CA THR A 190 -28.98 -16.36 -28.38
C THR A 190 -27.52 -15.89 -28.28
N VAL A 191 -26.77 -16.37 -27.28
CA VAL A 191 -25.34 -16.05 -27.08
C VAL A 191 -24.48 -17.27 -27.45
N GLU A 192 -23.50 -17.09 -28.33
CA GLU A 192 -22.41 -18.05 -28.60
C GLU A 192 -21.21 -17.79 -27.66
N GLU A 193 -20.64 -18.87 -27.11
CA GLU A 193 -19.41 -18.89 -26.31
C GLU A 193 -18.16 -18.73 -27.19
N ALA A 194 -17.22 -17.85 -26.79
CA ALA A 194 -15.88 -17.77 -27.35
C ALA A 194 -14.82 -18.19 -26.31
N ALA A 195 -14.00 -19.18 -26.70
CA ALA A 195 -12.91 -19.76 -25.93
C ALA A 195 -11.70 -18.80 -25.79
N LEU A 196 -11.00 -18.90 -24.65
CA LEU A 196 -9.81 -18.12 -24.32
C LEU A 196 -8.54 -18.96 -24.55
N ASP A 197 -7.68 -18.54 -25.48
CA ASP A 197 -6.35 -19.12 -25.70
C ASP A 197 -5.31 -18.51 -24.74
N VAL A 198 -4.49 -19.38 -24.14
CA VAL A 198 -3.39 -19.03 -23.23
C VAL A 198 -2.07 -19.01 -24.02
N VAL A 199 -1.40 -17.86 -24.06
CA VAL A 199 -0.05 -17.71 -24.63
C VAL A 199 0.97 -17.70 -23.49
N GLU A 200 1.94 -18.62 -23.52
CA GLU A 200 3.11 -18.60 -22.63
C GLU A 200 4.24 -17.73 -23.21
N GLU A 201 4.80 -16.83 -22.38
CA GLU A 201 5.97 -16.01 -22.72
C GLU A 201 7.28 -16.54 -22.08
N PRO A 202 8.44 -16.36 -22.74
CA PRO A 202 9.71 -16.96 -22.35
C PRO A 202 10.43 -16.23 -21.19
N ALA A 203 11.34 -16.96 -20.54
CA ALA A 203 12.06 -16.54 -19.34
C ALA A 203 13.19 -15.54 -19.63
N GLU A 204 13.13 -14.37 -19.00
CA GLU A 204 14.20 -13.38 -18.93
C GLU A 204 15.11 -13.53 -17.70
N ALA A 205 16.28 -12.89 -17.78
CA ALA A 205 17.44 -13.03 -16.92
C ALA A 205 17.23 -12.67 -15.44
N VAL A 206 18.14 -13.20 -14.61
CA VAL A 206 18.18 -13.04 -13.15
C VAL A 206 18.63 -11.62 -12.80
N GLU A 207 17.83 -10.94 -11.97
CA GLU A 207 18.10 -9.58 -11.49
C GLU A 207 18.09 -9.60 -9.96
N THR A 208 19.23 -9.27 -9.35
CA THR A 208 19.39 -9.11 -7.91
C THR A 208 19.06 -7.68 -7.53
N ILE A 209 18.12 -7.48 -6.61
CA ILE A 209 17.78 -6.15 -6.09
C ILE A 209 18.20 -6.05 -4.64
N VAL A 210 19.10 -5.11 -4.37
CA VAL A 210 19.59 -4.80 -3.02
C VAL A 210 18.82 -3.60 -2.48
N TYR A 211 18.15 -3.78 -1.35
CA TYR A 211 17.55 -2.68 -0.61
C TYR A 211 18.46 -2.29 0.55
N GLU A 212 18.97 -1.05 0.54
CA GLU A 212 19.71 -0.48 1.66
C GLU A 212 18.80 0.43 2.48
N PRO A 213 18.77 0.31 3.83
CA PRO A 213 18.00 1.21 4.66
C PRO A 213 18.56 2.64 4.54
N VAL A 214 17.69 3.59 4.22
CA VAL A 214 18.00 5.02 4.40
C VAL A 214 17.93 5.29 5.90
N TYR A 215 19.09 5.42 6.55
CA TYR A 215 19.16 6.03 7.87
C TYR A 215 19.02 7.54 7.67
N ASP A 216 17.89 8.12 8.10
CA ASP A 216 17.86 9.55 8.38
C ASP A 216 18.86 9.79 9.51
N ALA A 217 19.89 10.57 9.22
CA ALA A 217 20.87 11.03 10.19
C ALA A 217 20.15 11.87 11.25
N LEU A 218 19.90 11.24 12.40
CA LEU A 218 19.64 11.91 13.67
C LEU A 218 20.84 11.62 14.56
N ASP A 219 21.93 12.33 14.31
CA ASP A 219 23.04 12.46 15.26
C ASP A 219 23.13 13.94 15.67
N GLU A 220 23.13 14.11 17.00
CA GLU A 220 23.79 15.18 17.76
C GLU A 220 23.16 16.59 17.75
N ILE A 221 22.18 16.79 18.65
CA ILE A 221 22.10 18.06 19.38
C ILE A 221 22.85 17.82 20.71
N GLU A 222 24.13 18.18 20.73
CA GLU A 222 24.85 18.43 21.98
C GLU A 222 24.47 19.83 22.47
N ASP A 223 23.98 19.88 23.71
CA ASP A 223 23.92 21.09 24.53
C ASP A 223 25.35 21.50 24.91
N GLU A 224 25.79 22.72 24.57
CA GLU A 224 26.76 23.49 25.38
C GLU A 224 26.82 24.98 24.99
N HIS A 225 26.41 25.81 25.96
CA HIS A 225 26.79 27.17 26.36
C HIS A 225 27.41 28.22 25.39
N ASP A 226 26.77 29.40 25.44
CA ASP A 226 27.26 30.79 25.62
C ASP A 226 28.64 31.21 25.05
N GLU A 227 28.65 32.25 24.19
CA GLU A 227 29.34 33.54 24.43
C GLU A 227 29.05 34.56 23.31
N GLU A 228 28.99 35.83 23.70
CA GLU A 228 28.73 37.05 22.91
C GLU A 228 29.90 37.36 21.94
N GLU A 229 29.63 38.00 20.78
CA GLU A 229 30.36 39.21 20.34
C GLU A 229 29.81 39.84 19.03
N GLU A 230 29.71 41.17 19.15
CA GLU A 230 29.56 42.34 18.26
C GLU A 230 29.49 42.29 16.71
N GLU A 231 28.83 43.36 16.24
CA GLU A 231 28.58 43.84 14.88
C GLU A 231 29.83 43.96 13.98
N THR A 232 29.65 43.72 12.68
CA THR A 232 30.18 44.62 11.63
C THR A 232 29.39 44.46 10.33
N GLU A 233 28.82 45.58 9.86
CA GLU A 233 28.31 45.72 8.49
C GLU A 233 29.49 45.73 7.51
N GLU A 234 29.47 44.88 6.47
CA GLU A 234 30.11 45.23 5.21
C GLU A 234 29.41 44.57 4.02
N SER A 235 28.87 45.45 3.19
CA SER A 235 28.23 45.19 1.92
C SER A 235 29.20 44.63 0.89
N GLN A 236 28.98 43.40 0.41
CA GLN A 236 29.47 42.99 -0.92
C GLN A 236 28.44 42.17 -1.69
N SER A 237 28.23 42.63 -2.91
CA SER A 237 27.33 42.12 -3.92
C SER A 237 27.56 40.64 -4.20
N HIS A 238 26.57 39.81 -3.89
CA HIS A 238 26.36 38.55 -4.60
C HIS A 238 24.98 38.61 -5.23
N THR A 239 24.96 38.77 -6.55
CA THR A 239 23.79 38.56 -7.40
C THR A 239 23.16 37.23 -7.02
N ARG A 240 22.00 37.27 -6.37
CA ARG A 240 21.16 36.10 -6.13
C ARG A 240 20.91 35.44 -7.49
N PRO A 241 21.14 34.13 -7.65
CA PRO A 241 20.53 33.44 -8.76
C PRO A 241 19.02 33.47 -8.49
N THR A 242 18.28 34.25 -9.28
CA THR A 242 16.82 34.18 -9.37
C THR A 242 16.47 32.84 -10.00
N VAL A 243 16.63 31.76 -9.23
CA VAL A 243 15.91 30.53 -9.50
C VAL A 243 14.49 30.85 -9.11
N PHE A 244 13.63 31.16 -10.09
CA PHE A 244 12.20 30.97 -9.91
C PHE A 244 12.01 29.49 -9.60
N THR A 245 12.13 29.11 -8.32
CA THR A 245 11.71 27.82 -7.83
C THR A 245 10.21 27.81 -8.11
N ARG A 246 9.81 27.15 -9.20
CA ARG A 246 8.40 26.95 -9.50
C ARG A 246 7.78 26.40 -8.21
N MET A 247 6.77 27.09 -7.67
CA MET A 247 6.07 26.56 -6.49
C MET A 247 5.72 25.09 -6.76
N PRO A 248 6.00 24.18 -5.80
CA PRO A 248 5.57 22.79 -5.87
C PRO A 248 4.10 22.70 -6.32
N SER A 249 3.78 21.74 -7.18
CA SER A 249 2.43 21.57 -7.74
C SER A 249 1.35 21.51 -6.67
N ASP A 250 1.67 20.88 -5.54
CA ASP A 250 0.75 20.67 -4.42
C ASP A 250 0.46 22.01 -3.69
N ILE A 251 1.44 22.90 -3.56
CA ILE A 251 1.22 24.26 -3.02
C ILE A 251 0.31 25.08 -3.93
N LYS A 252 0.51 24.99 -5.26
CA LYS A 252 -0.37 25.69 -6.22
C LYS A 252 -1.81 25.18 -6.15
N LEU A 253 -2.00 23.86 -6.00
CA LEU A 253 -3.32 23.27 -5.79
C LEU A 253 -3.95 23.77 -4.49
N LEU A 254 -3.18 23.81 -3.40
CA LEU A 254 -3.67 24.24 -2.10
C LEU A 254 -4.06 25.73 -2.08
N VAL A 255 -3.29 26.58 -2.75
CA VAL A 255 -3.62 27.99 -3.00
C VAL A 255 -4.90 28.12 -3.82
N THR A 256 -5.08 27.28 -4.85
CA THR A 256 -6.29 27.29 -5.69
C THR A 256 -7.53 26.90 -4.87
N ILE A 257 -7.41 25.90 -4.01
CA ILE A 257 -8.47 25.46 -3.08
C ILE A 257 -8.82 26.58 -2.09
N ARG A 258 -7.80 27.23 -1.50
CA ARG A 258 -7.98 28.40 -0.62
C ARG A 258 -8.76 29.51 -1.32
N ASP A 259 -8.40 29.83 -2.56
CA ASP A 259 -9.04 30.92 -3.30
C ASP A 259 -10.48 30.59 -3.70
N GLN A 260 -10.82 29.32 -3.90
CA GLN A 260 -12.21 28.88 -4.06
C GLN A 260 -13.00 28.95 -2.75
N LEU A 261 -12.40 28.49 -1.66
CA LEU A 261 -13.00 28.55 -0.33
C LEU A 261 -13.29 30.01 0.08
N ASN A 262 -12.37 30.92 -0.18
CA ASN A 262 -12.55 32.35 0.09
C ASN A 262 -13.68 32.97 -0.74
N ARG A 263 -13.81 32.58 -2.02
CA ARG A 263 -14.92 33.02 -2.87
C ARG A 263 -16.26 32.50 -2.36
N TYR A 264 -16.33 31.22 -2.04
CA TYR A 264 -17.52 30.62 -1.44
C TYR A 264 -17.93 31.37 -0.17
N PHE A 265 -16.99 31.65 0.72
CA PHE A 265 -17.28 32.36 1.97
C PHE A 265 -17.65 33.83 1.76
N ALA A 266 -17.16 34.50 0.73
CA ALA A 266 -17.52 35.89 0.43
C ALA A 266 -19.01 36.04 0.10
N ASP A 267 -19.61 35.03 -0.53
CA ASP A 267 -21.02 35.02 -0.93
C ASP A 267 -21.98 34.64 0.21
N GLN A 268 -21.46 34.26 1.39
CA GLN A 268 -22.27 33.88 2.55
C GLN A 268 -22.53 35.08 3.48
N PRO A 269 -23.78 35.32 3.91
CA PRO A 269 -24.16 36.47 4.73
C PRO A 269 -23.80 36.32 6.22
N THR A 270 -23.49 35.10 6.68
CA THR A 270 -23.23 34.79 8.10
C THR A 270 -21.99 33.90 8.25
N LYS A 271 -21.60 33.62 9.51
CA LYS A 271 -20.51 32.70 9.83
C LYS A 271 -20.94 31.27 9.47
N VAL A 272 -20.22 30.64 8.56
CA VAL A 272 -20.50 29.28 8.05
C VAL A 272 -19.33 28.37 8.38
N GLU A 273 -19.65 27.17 8.86
CA GLU A 273 -18.71 26.05 8.98
C GLU A 273 -18.98 25.07 7.84
N LEU A 274 -17.91 24.59 7.23
CA LEU A 274 -17.99 23.78 6.03
C LEU A 274 -17.16 22.51 6.19
N ARG A 275 -17.75 21.34 5.93
CA ARG A 275 -17.04 20.06 6.02
C ARG A 275 -16.21 19.82 4.76
N SER A 276 -15.20 18.95 4.81
CA SER A 276 -14.45 18.59 3.60
C SER A 276 -15.31 18.00 2.48
N THR A 277 -16.42 17.33 2.81
CA THR A 277 -17.40 16.83 1.82
C THR A 277 -18.06 17.98 1.07
N ASP A 278 -18.48 19.01 1.80
CA ASP A 278 -19.12 20.20 1.24
C ASP A 278 -18.10 21.03 0.45
N LEU A 279 -16.84 21.07 0.92
CA LEU A 279 -15.74 21.72 0.22
C LEU A 279 -15.45 21.00 -1.08
N TYR A 280 -15.49 19.68 -1.07
CA TYR A 280 -15.29 18.86 -2.26
C TYR A 280 -16.34 19.17 -3.34
N ASP A 281 -17.60 19.38 -2.95
CA ASP A 281 -18.66 19.79 -3.87
C ASP A 281 -18.43 21.17 -4.50
N GLU A 282 -17.79 22.08 -3.78
CA GLU A 282 -17.43 23.39 -4.31
C GLU A 282 -16.21 23.34 -5.22
N ILE A 283 -15.16 22.62 -4.84
CA ILE A 283 -13.92 22.57 -5.64
C ILE A 283 -14.12 21.82 -6.96
N ARG A 284 -14.99 20.81 -7.03
CA ARG A 284 -15.23 20.04 -8.26
C ARG A 284 -15.89 20.87 -9.38
N LYS A 285 -16.36 22.08 -9.07
CA LYS A 285 -16.79 23.07 -10.07
C LYS A 285 -15.61 23.62 -10.89
N ASN A 286 -14.39 23.58 -10.36
CA ASN A 286 -13.18 23.92 -11.10
C ASN A 286 -12.68 22.68 -11.86
N LYS A 287 -12.61 22.80 -13.19
CA LYS A 287 -12.20 21.70 -14.09
C LYS A 287 -10.83 21.11 -13.73
N ALA A 288 -9.84 21.94 -13.45
CA ALA A 288 -8.49 21.47 -13.12
C ALA A 288 -8.44 20.72 -11.78
N LEU A 289 -9.24 21.15 -10.81
CA LEU A 289 -9.34 20.49 -9.50
C LEU A 289 -10.19 19.21 -9.58
N LYS A 290 -11.22 19.17 -10.43
CA LYS A 290 -12.00 17.95 -10.70
C LYS A 290 -11.17 16.89 -11.40
N GLU A 291 -10.33 17.27 -12.37
CA GLU A 291 -9.40 16.34 -13.02
C GLU A 291 -8.34 15.82 -12.04
N ARG A 292 -7.87 16.68 -11.14
CA ARG A 292 -6.89 16.31 -10.11
C ARG A 292 -7.49 15.46 -8.98
N PHE A 293 -8.74 15.72 -8.62
CA PHE A 293 -9.47 15.07 -7.54
C PHE A 293 -10.83 14.56 -8.07
N PRO A 294 -10.84 13.45 -8.80
CA PRO A 294 -12.08 12.88 -9.35
C PRO A 294 -13.01 12.30 -8.27
N HIS A 295 -12.47 11.99 -7.08
CA HIS A 295 -13.20 11.43 -5.95
C HIS A 295 -12.92 12.20 -4.63
N PRO A 296 -13.91 12.32 -3.73
CA PRO A 296 -13.77 13.03 -2.44
C PRO A 296 -12.68 12.43 -1.54
N VAL A 297 -12.41 11.13 -1.67
CA VAL A 297 -11.35 10.42 -0.95
C VAL A 297 -9.97 10.98 -1.30
N LEU A 298 -9.70 11.24 -2.59
CA LEU A 298 -8.42 11.79 -3.04
C LEU A 298 -8.21 13.22 -2.57
N PHE A 299 -9.30 14.00 -2.50
CA PHE A 299 -9.26 15.35 -1.94
C PHE A 299 -8.97 15.35 -0.43
N ASN A 300 -9.65 14.52 0.35
CA ASN A 300 -9.40 14.40 1.78
C ASN A 300 -7.99 13.87 2.10
N ARG A 301 -7.48 12.95 1.28
CA ARG A 301 -6.09 12.46 1.37
C ARG A 301 -5.08 13.59 1.10
N PHE A 302 -5.35 14.42 0.10
CA PHE A 302 -4.53 15.59 -0.20
C PHE A 302 -4.49 16.56 0.99
N LEU A 303 -5.65 16.89 1.59
CA LEU A 303 -5.70 17.72 2.80
C LEU A 303 -4.91 17.11 3.97
N ARG A 304 -5.03 15.79 4.18
CA ARG A 304 -4.27 15.04 5.19
C ARG A 304 -2.77 15.15 4.99
N LYS A 305 -2.27 14.88 3.78
CA LYS A 305 -0.85 15.02 3.43
C LYS A 305 -0.35 16.43 3.73
N GLN A 306 -1.08 17.46 3.25
CA GLN A 306 -0.69 18.86 3.48
C GLN A 306 -0.72 19.26 4.96
N HIS A 307 -1.57 18.64 5.77
CA HIS A 307 -1.57 18.86 7.22
C HIS A 307 -0.35 18.23 7.90
N GLN A 308 -0.04 16.98 7.58
CA GLN A 308 1.12 16.25 8.13
C GLN A 308 2.44 16.96 7.77
N GLU A 309 2.53 17.52 6.57
CA GLU A 309 3.67 18.35 6.13
C GLU A 309 3.69 19.75 6.77
N GLY A 310 2.70 20.10 7.61
CA GLY A 310 2.60 21.40 8.28
C GLY A 310 2.20 22.57 7.36
N VAL A 311 1.94 22.32 6.08
CA VAL A 311 1.67 23.34 5.05
C VAL A 311 0.20 23.80 5.07
N LEU A 312 -0.73 22.90 5.39
CA LEU A 312 -2.17 23.19 5.25
C LEU A 312 -2.62 24.40 6.09
N LYS A 313 -2.26 24.45 7.36
CA LYS A 313 -2.64 25.56 8.26
C LYS A 313 -1.93 26.86 7.90
N GLN A 314 -0.79 26.82 7.21
CA GLN A 314 -0.10 28.02 6.73
C GLN A 314 -0.83 28.65 5.55
N ILE A 315 -1.45 27.85 4.68
CA ILE A 315 -2.14 28.32 3.47
C ILE A 315 -3.64 28.54 3.73
N ILE A 316 -4.28 27.67 4.54
CA ILE A 316 -5.69 27.73 4.91
C ILE A 316 -5.78 27.79 6.45
N PRO A 317 -5.57 28.97 7.05
CA PRO A 317 -5.46 29.11 8.51
C PRO A 317 -6.76 28.80 9.24
N ASN A 318 -7.91 29.00 8.60
CA ASN A 318 -9.22 28.74 9.18
C ASN A 318 -9.66 27.28 8.99
N CYS A 319 -8.74 26.32 9.07
CA CYS A 319 -9.01 24.89 9.00
C CYS A 319 -8.82 24.24 10.38
N LYS A 320 -9.81 23.46 10.82
CA LYS A 320 -9.75 22.58 12.00
C LYS A 320 -9.86 21.13 11.54
N ILE A 321 -9.20 20.26 12.27
CA ILE A 321 -9.30 18.82 12.13
C ILE A 321 -9.88 18.28 13.42
N ASP A 322 -10.87 17.40 13.27
CA ASP A 322 -11.22 16.48 14.33
C ASP A 322 -10.28 15.27 14.27
N THR A 323 -9.42 15.15 15.27
CA THR A 323 -8.46 14.04 15.42
C THR A 323 -8.97 12.95 16.36
N TYR A 324 -10.22 13.03 16.84
CA TYR A 324 -10.77 12.09 17.81
C TYR A 324 -11.00 10.70 17.20
N ASN A 325 -11.27 10.65 15.89
CA ASN A 325 -11.28 9.42 15.11
C ASN A 325 -9.98 9.33 14.29
N THR A 326 -9.08 8.43 14.70
CA THR A 326 -7.79 8.21 14.02
C THR A 326 -7.93 7.55 12.65
N ASP A 327 -9.08 6.92 12.39
CA ASP A 327 -9.36 6.23 11.14
C ASP A 327 -9.91 7.19 10.07
N PHE A 328 -10.53 8.32 10.49
CA PHE A 328 -11.10 9.32 9.61
C PHE A 328 -10.96 10.75 10.15
N TYR A 329 -10.07 11.54 9.55
CA TYR A 329 -10.03 12.98 9.81
C TYR A 329 -11.28 13.67 9.25
N GLN A 330 -12.03 14.33 10.12
CA GLN A 330 -13.06 15.27 9.70
C GLN A 330 -12.48 16.67 9.66
N TRP A 331 -12.64 17.33 8.51
CA TRP A 331 -12.11 18.66 8.27
C TRP A 331 -13.23 19.69 8.34
N TYR A 332 -12.97 20.77 9.06
CA TYR A 332 -13.87 21.88 9.23
C TYR A 332 -13.18 23.17 8.77
N PHE A 333 -13.84 23.90 7.89
CA PHE A 333 -13.37 25.18 7.36
C PHE A 333 -14.32 26.28 7.78
N HIS A 334 -13.78 27.42 8.22
CA HIS A 334 -14.59 28.47 8.85
C HIS A 334 -14.28 29.82 8.21
N ARG A 335 -15.29 30.68 8.15
CA ARG A 335 -15.12 32.12 7.94
C ARG A 335 -14.98 32.84 9.27
#